data_AF-A0A2K1DWU1-F1
#
_entry.id   AF-A0A2K1DWU1-F1
#
_cell.length_a   1.000
_cell.length_b   1.000
_cell.length_c   1.000
_cell.angle_alpha   90.00
_cell.angle_beta   90.00
_cell.angle_gamma   90.00
#
_symmetry.space_group_name_H-M   'P 1'
#
loop_
_entity.id
_entity.type
_entity.pdbx_description
1 polymer ?
#
loop_
_entity_poly.entity_id
_entity_poly.type
_entity_poly.pdbx_seq_one_letter_code
_entity_poly.pdbx_strand_id
1 'polypeptide(L)'
;MNESHIQDRIWRIVDGVPLKLSNVTIKTTDSNKLLVTGWTNTVHYENIKKDSVLRELEELKATFNDLTERFVDLKTIIAKNNLVVEFHMAYDDAGKVGIELCSELNGKLNWYL
;
A
#
# COMPACT_ATOMS: atom_id res chain seq x y z
N MET A 1 -7.28 7.63 16.26
CA MET A 1 -5.82 7.80 16.05
C MET A 1 -5.58 9.27 15.80
N ASN A 2 -4.74 9.94 16.59
CA ASN A 2 -4.51 11.38 16.47
C ASN A 2 -3.54 11.68 15.31
N GLU A 3 -3.72 12.77 14.57
CA GLU A 3 -2.93 13.08 13.36
C GLU A 3 -1.42 13.16 13.62
N SER A 4 -1.02 13.72 14.77
CA SER A 4 0.39 13.81 15.18
C SER A 4 1.07 12.44 15.27
N HIS A 5 0.34 11.42 15.72
CA HIS A 5 0.86 10.07 15.85
C HIS A 5 1.04 9.38 14.48
N ILE A 6 0.33 9.81 13.45
CA ILE A 6 0.51 9.32 12.08
C ILE A 6 1.74 9.98 11.46
N GLN A 7 1.93 11.29 11.66
CA GLN A 7 3.12 12.02 11.20
C GLN A 7 4.42 11.40 11.75
N ASP A 8 4.49 11.13 13.05
CA ASP A 8 5.67 10.49 13.66
C ASP A 8 5.97 9.11 13.03
N ARG A 9 4.92 8.35 12.71
CA ARG A 9 5.07 7.02 12.08
C ARG A 9 5.48 7.10 10.62
N ILE A 10 5.06 8.14 9.89
CA ILE A 10 5.48 8.39 8.50
C ILE A 10 7.00 8.53 8.42
N TRP A 11 7.60 9.28 9.34
CA TRP A 11 9.07 9.44 9.37
C TRP A 11 9.81 8.13 9.58
N ARG A 12 9.23 7.16 10.28
CA ARG A 12 9.87 5.84 10.49
C ARG A 12 9.83 4.93 9.26
N ILE A 13 9.07 5.29 8.23
CA ILE A 13 9.03 4.52 6.97
C ILE A 13 10.41 4.52 6.30
N VAL A 14 11.17 5.62 6.39
CA VAL A 14 12.54 5.66 5.86
C VAL A 14 13.50 4.74 6.61
N ASP A 15 13.21 4.43 7.87
CA ASP A 15 13.97 3.49 8.69
C ASP A 15 13.51 2.03 8.48
N GLY A 16 12.68 1.78 7.47
CA GLY A 16 12.14 0.47 7.15
C GLY A 16 10.98 0.01 8.06
N VAL A 17 10.48 0.87 8.95
CA VAL A 17 9.35 0.53 9.83
C VAL A 17 8.04 0.68 9.06
N PRO A 18 7.24 -0.39 8.88
CA PRO A 18 6.00 -0.31 8.12
C PRO A 18 4.95 0.58 8.80
N LEU A 19 4.33 1.46 8.03
CA LEU A 19 3.13 2.20 8.42
C LEU A 19 1.89 1.35 8.07
N LYS A 20 1.26 0.79 9.10
CA LYS A 20 -0.02 0.08 9.01
C LYS A 20 -1.18 1.02 9.34
N LEU A 21 -2.15 1.11 8.43
CA LEU A 21 -3.37 1.92 8.51
C LEU A 21 -4.56 1.09 8.05
N SER A 22 -5.39 0.59 8.97
CA SER A 22 -6.57 -0.24 8.64
C SER A 22 -6.23 -1.38 7.66
N ASN A 23 -6.65 -1.27 6.40
CA ASN A 23 -6.44 -2.21 5.30
C ASN A 23 -5.26 -1.84 4.38
N VAL A 24 -4.42 -0.88 4.74
CA VAL A 24 -3.25 -0.44 3.97
C VAL A 24 -1.98 -0.62 4.78
N THR A 25 -0.93 -1.12 4.14
CA THR A 25 0.43 -1.17 4.68
C THR A 25 1.39 -0.48 3.73
N ILE A 26 2.15 0.48 4.24
CA ILE A 26 3.15 1.24 3.49
C ILE A 26 4.52 0.93 4.06
N LYS A 27 5.47 0.54 3.21
CA LYS A 27 6.87 0.30 3.62
C LYS A 27 7.83 0.63 2.50
N THR A 28 9.05 1.02 2.85
CA THR A 28 10.17 1.05 1.90
C THR A 28 10.71 -0.37 1.66
N THR A 29 11.48 -0.49 0.59
CA THR A 29 12.30 -1.67 0.29
C THR A 29 13.73 -1.24 0.03
N ASP A 30 14.64 -2.19 0.11
CA ASP A 30 16.06 -2.01 -0.23
C ASP A 30 16.28 -1.62 -1.71
N SER A 31 15.23 -1.68 -2.54
CA SER A 31 15.27 -1.38 -3.98
C SER A 31 14.78 0.03 -4.36
N ASN A 32 14.82 0.98 -3.41
CA ASN A 32 14.29 2.35 -3.59
C ASN A 32 12.81 2.39 -4.00
N LYS A 33 12.03 1.41 -3.55
CA LYS A 33 10.58 1.39 -3.77
C LYS A 33 9.82 1.69 -2.49
N LEU A 34 8.70 2.37 -2.63
CA LEU A 34 7.66 2.45 -1.62
C LEU A 34 6.54 1.48 -1.99
N LEU A 35 6.45 0.37 -1.26
CA LEU A 35 5.37 -0.59 -1.44
C LEU A 35 4.14 -0.10 -0.68
N VAL A 36 3.03 0.03 -1.41
CA VAL A 36 1.72 0.35 -0.86
C VAL A 36 0.84 -0.88 -1.07
N THR A 37 0.65 -1.67 -0.02
CA THR A 37 -0.14 -2.89 -0.05
C THR A 37 -1.54 -2.64 0.50
N GLY A 38 -2.56 -2.85 -0.33
CA GLY A 38 -3.96 -2.95 0.08
C GLY A 38 -4.33 -4.40 0.37
N TRP A 39 -5.02 -4.62 1.48
CA TRP A 39 -5.57 -5.90 1.87
C TRP A 39 -7.02 -5.98 1.42
N THR A 40 -7.36 -6.98 0.61
CA THR A 40 -8.74 -7.16 0.13
C THR A 40 -9.71 -7.36 1.30
N ASN A 41 -10.94 -6.88 1.14
CA ASN A 41 -12.01 -7.12 2.09
C ASN A 41 -12.70 -8.48 1.89
N THR A 42 -12.34 -9.20 0.82
CA THR A 42 -12.89 -10.52 0.51
C THR A 42 -12.43 -11.51 1.56
N VAL A 43 -13.36 -12.11 2.31
CA VAL A 43 -13.04 -13.05 3.40
C VAL A 43 -12.57 -14.40 2.86
N HIS A 44 -13.18 -14.87 1.79
CA HIS A 44 -12.97 -16.20 1.22
C HIS A 44 -12.19 -16.10 -0.08
N TYR A 45 -11.02 -16.75 -0.15
CA TYR A 45 -10.13 -16.66 -1.31
C TYR A 45 -10.83 -17.07 -2.62
N GLU A 46 -11.71 -18.07 -2.58
CA GLU A 46 -12.47 -18.54 -3.74
C GLU A 46 -13.43 -17.48 -4.31
N ASN A 47 -13.75 -16.43 -3.54
CA ASN A 47 -14.60 -15.33 -3.97
C ASN A 47 -13.83 -14.16 -4.58
N ILE A 48 -12.50 -14.24 -4.64
CA ILE A 48 -11.67 -13.22 -5.29
C ILE A 48 -11.96 -13.23 -6.78
N LYS A 49 -12.40 -12.07 -7.28
CA LYS A 49 -12.66 -11.83 -8.69
C LYS A 49 -11.76 -10.72 -9.19
N LYS A 50 -11.23 -10.90 -10.41
CA LYS A 50 -10.36 -9.93 -11.09
C LYS A 50 -10.92 -8.51 -11.03
N ASP A 51 -12.17 -8.32 -11.43
CA ASP A 51 -12.81 -7.00 -11.48
C ASP A 51 -12.97 -6.37 -10.09
N SER A 52 -13.16 -7.19 -9.05
CA SER A 52 -13.22 -6.69 -7.67
C SER A 52 -11.86 -6.19 -7.20
N VAL A 53 -10.80 -6.96 -7.48
CA VAL A 53 -9.42 -6.60 -7.11
C VAL A 53 -8.96 -5.35 -7.86
N LEU A 54 -9.32 -5.21 -9.15
CA LEU A 54 -9.03 -4.00 -9.92
C LEU A 54 -9.69 -2.76 -9.32
N ARG A 55 -10.96 -2.88 -8.90
CA ARG A 55 -11.66 -1.79 -8.24
C ARG A 55 -11.00 -1.43 -6.90
N GLU A 56 -10.65 -2.43 -6.09
CA GLU A 56 -9.96 -2.22 -4.82
C GLU A 56 -8.56 -1.59 -5.01
N LEU A 57 -7.86 -1.92 -6.11
CA LEU A 57 -6.58 -1.30 -6.46
C LEU A 57 -6.74 0.20 -6.77
N GLU A 58 -7.79 0.58 -7.51
CA GLU A 58 -8.07 2.00 -7.78
C GLU A 58 -8.48 2.74 -6.49
N GLU A 59 -9.25 2.11 -5.61
CA GLU A 59 -9.58 2.64 -4.28
C GLU A 59 -8.32 2.81 -3.41
N LEU A 60 -7.37 1.88 -3.48
CA LEU A 60 -6.08 1.97 -2.79
C LEU A 60 -5.26 3.16 -3.30
N LYS A 61 -5.19 3.35 -4.63
CA LYS A 61 -4.48 4.48 -5.26
C LYS A 61 -5.10 5.80 -4.84
N ALA A 62 -6.43 5.91 -4.82
CA ALA A 62 -7.14 7.09 -4.34
C ALA A 62 -6.85 7.35 -2.84
N THR A 63 -6.93 6.31 -2.00
CA THR A 63 -6.64 6.41 -0.56
C THR A 63 -5.21 6.88 -0.30
N PHE A 64 -4.25 6.36 -1.07
CA PHE A 64 -2.86 6.78 -0.96
C PHE A 64 -2.66 8.23 -1.43
N ASN A 65 -3.32 8.64 -2.52
CA ASN A 65 -3.28 10.03 -2.96
C ASN A 65 -3.78 10.98 -1.87
N ASP A 66 -4.95 10.70 -1.29
CA ASP A 66 -5.52 11.47 -0.18
C ASP A 66 -4.57 11.52 1.03
N LEU A 67 -3.89 10.41 1.33
CA LEU A 67 -2.89 10.35 2.40
C LEU A 67 -1.71 11.27 2.11
N THR A 68 -1.21 11.32 0.87
CA THR A 68 -0.10 12.21 0.48
C THR A 68 -0.49 13.68 0.43
N GLU A 69 -1.76 13.99 0.17
CA GLU A 69 -2.30 15.36 0.23
C GLU A 69 -2.46 15.84 1.67
N ARG A 70 -2.95 14.97 2.56
CA ARG A 70 -3.13 15.27 3.99
C ARG A 70 -1.82 15.34 4.75
N PHE A 71 -0.87 14.47 4.44
CA PHE A 71 0.42 14.36 5.13
C PHE A 71 1.58 14.67 4.18
N VAL A 72 1.92 15.95 4.07
CA VAL A 72 3.00 16.48 3.20
C VAL A 72 4.35 15.80 3.46
N ASP A 73 4.59 15.32 4.68
CA ASP A 73 5.81 14.57 5.04
C ASP A 73 5.97 13.29 4.23
N LEU A 74 4.87 12.57 3.94
CA LEU A 74 4.91 11.36 3.12
C LEU A 74 5.35 11.67 1.69
N LYS A 75 4.81 12.76 1.11
CA LYS A 75 5.22 13.27 -0.20
C LYS A 75 6.69 13.70 -0.21
N THR A 76 7.13 14.34 0.88
CA THR A 76 8.52 14.78 1.07
C THR A 76 9.48 13.59 1.14
N ILE A 77 9.12 12.54 1.86
CA ILE A 77 9.91 11.30 1.97
C ILE A 77 10.07 10.64 0.61
N ILE A 78 8.99 10.51 -0.15
CA ILE A 78 9.02 9.91 -1.50
C ILE A 78 9.98 10.68 -2.40
N ALA A 79 9.85 12.01 -2.45
CA ALA A 79 10.66 12.85 -3.31
C ALA A 79 12.14 12.87 -2.89
N LYS A 80 12.45 13.04 -1.59
CA LYS A 80 13.84 13.15 -1.11
C LYS A 80 14.62 11.85 -1.24
N ASN A 81 13.95 10.70 -1.14
CA ASN A 81 14.59 9.39 -1.23
C ASN A 81 14.47 8.77 -2.63
N ASN A 82 13.95 9.51 -3.62
CA ASN A 82 13.70 9.05 -4.99
C ASN A 82 12.93 7.71 -5.03
N LEU A 83 11.92 7.57 -4.17
CA LEU A 83 11.17 6.32 -4.07
C LEU A 83 10.21 6.17 -5.24
N VAL A 84 10.22 4.99 -5.85
CA VAL A 84 9.20 4.61 -6.83
C VAL A 84 8.05 3.93 -6.11
N VAL A 85 6.84 4.46 -6.26
CA VAL A 85 5.64 3.88 -5.62
C VAL A 85 5.17 2.68 -6.43
N GLU A 86 4.99 1.55 -5.76
CA GLU A 86 4.42 0.34 -6.33
C GLU A 86 3.20 -0.06 -5.49
N PHE A 87 2.07 -0.23 -6.17
CA PHE A 87 0.82 -0.62 -5.53
C PHE A 87 0.66 -2.13 -5.61
N HIS A 88 0.22 -2.76 -4.52
CA HIS A 88 -0.05 -4.19 -4.47
C HIS A 88 -1.43 -4.42 -3.86
N MET A 89 -2.18 -5.36 -4.43
CA MET A 89 -3.34 -5.94 -3.76
C MET A 89 -2.98 -7.35 -3.29
N ALA A 90 -3.28 -7.62 -2.02
CA ALA A 90 -3.04 -8.91 -1.40
C ALA A 90 -4.27 -9.41 -0.64
N TYR A 91 -4.44 -10.72 -0.59
CA TYR A 91 -5.38 -11.40 0.30
C TYR A 91 -4.70 -11.72 1.61
N ASP A 92 -5.35 -11.40 2.72
CA ASP A 92 -4.89 -11.78 4.06
C ASP A 92 -5.60 -13.07 4.50
N ASP A 93 -4.87 -14.19 4.55
CA ASP A 93 -5.37 -15.47 5.05
C ASP A 93 -5.44 -15.46 6.59
N ALA A 94 -6.33 -14.63 7.12
CA ALA A 94 -6.57 -14.46 8.56
C ALA A 94 -5.29 -14.22 9.37
N GLY A 95 -4.36 -13.41 8.85
CA GLY A 95 -3.09 -13.06 9.47
C GLY A 95 -2.00 -14.13 9.35
N LYS A 96 -2.25 -15.26 8.69
CA LYS A 96 -1.24 -16.33 8.52
C LYS A 96 -0.29 -16.04 7.37
N VAL A 97 -0.83 -15.62 6.24
CA VAL A 97 -0.06 -15.34 5.03
C VAL A 97 -0.76 -14.28 4.18
N GLY A 98 0.04 -13.41 3.57
CA GLY A 98 -0.42 -12.53 2.51
C GLY A 98 -0.23 -13.20 1.14
N ILE A 99 -1.30 -13.38 0.40
CA ILE A 99 -1.26 -13.90 -0.98
C ILE A 99 -1.35 -12.71 -1.93
N GLU A 100 -0.30 -12.48 -2.72
CA GLU A 100 -0.28 -11.39 -3.70
C GLU A 100 -1.23 -11.70 -4.87
N LEU A 101 -2.09 -10.74 -5.21
CA LEU A 101 -3.11 -10.90 -6.26
C LEU A 101 -2.71 -10.17 -7.54
N CYS A 102 -2.31 -8.90 -7.40
CA CYS A 102 -1.79 -8.08 -8.48
C CYS A 102 -0.88 -6.95 -7.96
N SER A 103 -0.06 -6.40 -8.84
CA SER A 103 0.75 -5.22 -8.57
C SER A 103 0.67 -4.22 -9.71
N GLU A 104 0.84 -2.93 -9.42
CA GLU A 104 0.94 -1.88 -10.42
C GLU A 104 2.17 -1.01 -10.17
N LEU A 105 3.01 -0.89 -11.19
CA LEU A 105 4.19 -0.04 -11.20
C LEU A 105 4.17 0.85 -12.44
N ASN A 106 4.13 2.16 -12.26
CA ASN A 106 4.11 3.14 -13.35
C ASN A 106 3.00 2.85 -14.39
N GLY A 107 1.80 2.51 -13.92
CA GLY A 107 0.64 2.16 -14.77
C GLY A 107 0.74 0.79 -15.46
N LYS A 108 1.81 0.02 -15.23
CA LYS A 108 1.91 -1.37 -15.71
C LYS A 108 1.40 -2.31 -14.64
N LEU A 109 0.30 -2.96 -14.96
CA LEU A 109 -0.35 -3.94 -14.10
C LEU A 109 0.23 -5.34 -14.33
N ASN A 110 0.67 -5.99 -13.25
CA ASN A 110 1.06 -7.40 -13.23
C ASN A 110 0.02 -8.20 -12.45
N TRP A 111 -0.33 -9.37 -12.98
CA TRP A 111 -1.27 -10.31 -12.36
C TRP A 111 -0.54 -11.56 -11.91
N TYR A 112 -0.89 -12.06 -10.72
CA TYR A 112 -0.32 -13.27 -10.13
C TYR A 112 -1.36 -14.38 -9.91
N LEU A 113 -2.62 -14.06 -10.19
CA LEU A 113 -3.80 -14.95 -10.15
C LEU A 113 -4.25 -15.31 -11.57
#